data_AF-A0A2V9Q341-F1
#
_entry.id   AF-A0A2V9Q341-F1
#
_cell.length_a   1.000
_cell.length_b   1.000
_cell.length_c   1.000
_cell.angle_alpha   90.00
_cell.angle_beta   90.00
_cell.angle_gamma   90.00
#
_symmetry.space_group_name_H-M   'P 1'
#
loop_
_entity.id
_entity.type
_entity.pdbx_description
1 polymer ?
#
loop_
_entity_poly.entity_id
_entity_poly.type
_entity_poly.pdbx_seq_one_letter_code
_entity_poly.pdbx_strand_id
1 'polypeptide(L)'
;MPKAATGRGKNAKPVAEPRLGIFWLVNGKLLIDSAPLSKCEQYGDHHNYPGSHIDVWERWRRIANVPPETEYEERSPSTLPCSPTSAYSSTKT
;
A
#
# COMPACT_ATOMS: atom_id res chain seq x y z
N MET A 1 21.21 -44.29 -8.98
CA MET A 1 20.69 -42.90 -8.93
C MET A 1 19.17 -42.95 -9.07
N PRO A 2 18.36 -42.62 -8.05
CA PRO A 2 16.91 -42.62 -8.25
C PRO A 2 16.49 -41.40 -9.08
N LYS A 3 15.70 -41.68 -10.12
CA LYS A 3 15.08 -40.72 -11.04
C LYS A 3 13.84 -40.14 -10.36
N ALA A 4 13.88 -38.84 -10.04
CA ALA A 4 12.71 -38.15 -9.51
C ALA A 4 11.71 -37.86 -10.63
N ALA A 5 10.48 -38.35 -10.43
CA ALA A 5 9.35 -38.16 -11.32
C ALA A 5 8.81 -36.73 -11.20
N THR A 6 8.77 -35.98 -12.30
CA THR A 6 8.06 -34.70 -12.32
C THR A 6 6.58 -34.96 -12.59
N GLY A 7 5.80 -34.86 -11.52
CA GLY A 7 4.35 -35.00 -11.54
C GLY A 7 3.68 -33.98 -12.47
N ARG A 8 2.67 -34.48 -13.17
CA ARG A 8 1.77 -33.76 -14.06
C ARG A 8 0.91 -32.79 -13.23
N GLY A 9 1.23 -31.50 -13.26
CA GLY A 9 0.47 -30.43 -12.60
C GLY A 9 -0.66 -29.90 -13.50
N LYS A 10 -1.88 -30.05 -13.01
CA LYS A 10 -3.19 -29.70 -13.62
C LYS A 10 -3.25 -28.24 -14.08
N ASN A 11 -3.96 -27.98 -15.18
CA ASN A 11 -4.29 -26.68 -15.77
C ASN A 11 -4.45 -25.56 -14.73
N ALA A 12 -3.37 -24.81 -14.48
CA ALA A 12 -3.45 -23.57 -13.72
C ALA A 12 -4.16 -22.54 -14.61
N LYS A 13 -5.23 -21.92 -14.10
CA LYS A 13 -5.73 -20.67 -14.69
C LYS A 13 -4.54 -19.71 -14.80
N PRO A 14 -4.41 -18.91 -15.88
CA PRO A 14 -3.34 -17.94 -15.95
C PRO A 14 -3.39 -17.08 -14.69
N VAL A 15 -2.32 -17.18 -13.89
CA VAL A 15 -2.16 -16.36 -12.69
C VAL A 15 -2.19 -14.92 -13.18
N ALA A 16 -3.16 -14.14 -12.69
CA ALA A 16 -3.23 -12.72 -13.00
C ALA A 16 -1.87 -12.09 -12.66
N GLU A 17 -1.34 -11.31 -13.59
CA GLU A 17 -0.01 -10.73 -13.44
C GLU A 17 0.07 -9.91 -12.14
N PRO A 18 1.12 -10.11 -11.30
CA PRO A 18 1.28 -9.32 -10.10
C PRO A 18 1.39 -7.83 -10.42
N ARG A 19 0.91 -6.98 -9.50
CA ARG A 19 0.88 -5.53 -9.66
C ARG A 19 1.66 -4.85 -8.55
N LEU A 20 2.35 -3.78 -8.91
CA LEU A 20 3.08 -2.89 -7.99
C LEU A 20 2.45 -1.51 -8.05
N GLY A 21 2.38 -0.81 -6.93
CA GLY A 21 1.67 0.45 -6.84
C GLY A 21 1.89 1.20 -5.54
N ILE A 22 1.30 2.40 -5.50
CA ILE A 22 1.32 3.32 -4.38
C ILE A 22 -0.11 3.55 -3.88
N PHE A 23 -0.26 3.74 -2.58
CA PHE A 23 -1.58 3.85 -1.96
C PHE A 23 -1.59 4.91 -0.85
N TRP A 24 -2.77 5.50 -0.65
CA TRP A 24 -3.04 6.45 0.42
C TRP A 24 -4.37 6.13 1.09
N LEU A 25 -4.44 6.33 2.40
CA LEU A 25 -5.69 6.34 3.14
C LEU A 25 -6.11 7.79 3.39
N VAL A 26 -7.15 8.24 2.70
CA VAL A 26 -7.68 9.62 2.78
C VAL A 26 -9.12 9.56 3.26
N ASN A 27 -9.41 10.18 4.42
CA ASN A 27 -10.74 10.19 5.03
C ASN A 27 -11.40 8.79 5.13
N GLY A 28 -10.59 7.77 5.47
CA GLY A 28 -11.05 6.38 5.58
C GLY A 28 -11.27 5.66 4.23
N LYS A 29 -11.00 6.33 3.10
CA LYS A 29 -11.03 5.74 1.75
C LYS A 29 -9.63 5.40 1.29
N LEU A 30 -9.46 4.18 0.79
CA LEU A 30 -8.21 3.70 0.22
C LEU A 30 -8.13 4.07 -1.25
N LEU A 31 -7.13 4.89 -1.60
CA LEU A 31 -6.78 5.25 -2.97
C LEU A 31 -5.57 4.41 -3.37
N ILE A 32 -5.65 3.71 -4.51
CA ILE A 32 -4.58 2.85 -5.02
C ILE A 32 -4.35 3.18 -6.48
N ASP A 33 -3.09 3.46 -6.83
CA ASP A 33 -2.63 3.54 -8.22
C ASP A 33 -1.59 2.42 -8.42
N SER A 34 -1.78 1.57 -9.43
CA SER A 34 -0.91 0.41 -9.63
C SER A 34 -0.78 -0.01 -11.09
N ALA A 35 0.35 -0.65 -11.40
CA ALA A 35 0.72 -1.14 -12.72
C ALA A 35 1.11 -2.62 -12.65
N PRO A 36 0.89 -3.41 -13.73
CA PRO A 36 1.43 -4.76 -13.81
C PRO A 36 2.97 -4.75 -13.78
N LEU A 37 3.60 -5.80 -13.25
CA LEU A 37 5.07 -5.88 -13.16
C LEU A 37 5.78 -5.67 -14.50
N SER A 38 5.21 -6.14 -15.61
CA SER A 38 5.72 -5.92 -16.97
C SER A 38 5.76 -4.46 -17.41
N LYS A 39 5.05 -3.58 -16.69
CA LYS A 39 5.02 -2.13 -16.91
C LYS A 39 5.80 -1.37 -15.85
N CYS A 40 6.39 -2.06 -14.88
CA CYS A 40 7.21 -1.45 -13.86
C CYS A 40 8.63 -1.21 -14.37
N GLU A 41 9.27 -0.18 -13.82
CA GLU A 41 10.64 0.17 -14.18
C GLU A 41 11.60 -0.82 -13.51
N GLN A 42 12.58 -1.31 -14.25
CA GLN A 42 13.59 -2.18 -13.70
C GLN A 42 14.73 -1.35 -13.08
N TYR A 43 15.04 -1.64 -11.82
CA TYR A 43 16.15 -1.02 -11.10
C TYR A 43 17.04 -2.11 -10.51
N GLY A 44 18.10 -2.47 -11.25
CA GLY A 44 18.92 -3.65 -10.94
C GLY A 44 18.05 -4.90 -10.91
N ASP A 45 18.02 -5.57 -9.76
CA ASP A 45 17.23 -6.79 -9.53
C ASP A 45 15.80 -6.52 -9.02
N HIS A 46 15.41 -5.26 -8.88
CA HIS A 46 14.12 -4.84 -8.32
C HIS A 46 13.24 -4.17 -9.37
N HIS A 47 11.93 -4.16 -9.14
CA HIS A 47 10.98 -3.39 -9.93
C HIS A 47 10.48 -2.20 -9.12
N ASN A 48 10.49 -1.02 -9.73
CA ASN A 48 9.96 0.22 -9.17
C ASN A 48 8.64 0.58 -9.84
N TYR A 49 7.74 1.17 -9.06
CA TYR A 49 6.51 1.72 -9.61
C TYR A 49 6.87 2.91 -10.52
N PRO A 50 6.37 2.96 -11.78
CA PRO A 50 6.76 3.99 -12.75
C PRO A 50 6.19 5.38 -12.40
N GLY A 51 5.17 5.45 -11.54
CA GLY A 51 4.57 6.71 -11.14
C GLY A 51 5.29 7.34 -9.95
N SER A 52 5.66 8.62 -10.07
CA SER A 52 6.08 9.40 -8.90
C SER A 52 4.90 9.60 -7.95
N HIS A 53 5.17 9.54 -6.65
CA HIS A 53 4.16 9.76 -5.64
C HIS A 53 3.52 11.16 -5.73
N ILE A 54 4.30 12.19 -6.09
CA ILE A 54 3.84 13.58 -6.22
C ILE A 54 2.86 13.71 -7.39
N ASP A 55 3.23 13.21 -8.57
CA ASP A 55 2.40 13.33 -9.78
C ASP A 55 1.07 12.59 -9.62
N VAL A 56 1.10 11.42 -8.98
CA VAL A 56 -0.09 10.63 -8.70
C VAL A 56 -0.95 11.31 -7.64
N TRP A 57 -0.35 11.89 -6.59
CA TRP A 57 -1.07 12.65 -5.58
C TRP A 57 -1.77 13.88 -6.17
N GLU A 58 -1.09 14.65 -7.01
CA GLU A 58 -1.70 15.79 -7.71
C GLU A 58 -2.86 15.38 -8.61
N ARG A 59 -2.77 14.21 -9.26
CA ARG A 59 -3.89 13.64 -10.01
C ARG A 59 -5.08 13.37 -9.10
N TRP A 60 -4.87 12.77 -7.93
CA TRP A 60 -5.95 12.51 -6.96
C TRP A 60 -6.57 13.79 -6.38
N ARG A 61 -5.77 14.84 -6.14
CA ARG A 61 -6.27 16.17 -5.74
C ARG A 61 -7.17 16.79 -6.81
N ARG A 62 -6.76 16.73 -8.09
CA ARG A 62 -7.54 17.28 -9.22
C ARG A 62 -8.88 16.56 -9.44
N ILE A 63 -8.93 15.26 -9.20
CA ILE A 63 -10.14 14.44 -9.37
C ILE A 63 -11.08 14.55 -8.13
N ALA A 64 -10.75 15.43 -7.17
CA ALA A 64 -11.50 15.71 -5.94
C ALA A 64 -11.65 14.49 -4.99
N ASN A 65 -10.77 13.49 -5.10
CA ASN A 65 -10.71 12.37 -4.15
C ASN A 65 -9.94 12.74 -2.87
N VAL A 66 -9.32 13.92 -2.84
CA VAL A 66 -8.51 14.44 -1.73
C VAL A 66 -8.83 15.93 -1.54
N PRO A 67 -8.98 16.43 -0.29
CA PRO A 67 -9.13 17.85 -0.04
C PRO A 67 -7.96 18.67 -0.61
N PRO A 68 -8.21 19.84 -1.21
CA PRO A 68 -7.18 20.63 -1.87
C PRO A 68 -6.09 21.14 -0.92
N GLU A 69 -6.39 21.30 0.37
CA GLU A 69 -5.44 21.79 1.39
C GLU A 69 -4.52 20.69 1.97
N THR A 70 -4.67 19.42 1.56
CA THR A 70 -3.82 18.34 2.10
C THR A 70 -2.49 18.29 1.34
N GLU A 71 -1.42 18.72 2.01
CA GLU A 71 -0.05 18.57 1.49
C GLU A 71 0.37 17.09 1.45
N TYR A 72 1.26 16.77 0.51
CA TYR A 72 1.75 15.40 0.29
C TYR A 72 2.50 14.84 1.52
N GLU A 73 3.22 15.70 2.25
CA GLU A 73 3.97 15.32 3.46
C GLU A 73 3.14 15.39 4.74
N GLU A 74 1.96 16.01 4.71
CA GLU A 74 1.11 16.19 5.89
C GLU A 74 0.23 14.95 6.14
N ARG A 75 0.89 13.80 6.42
CA ARG A 75 0.27 12.72 7.20
C ARG A 75 1.27 11.70 7.76
N SER A 76 1.93 12.08 8.85
CA SER A 76 1.88 11.23 10.05
C SER A 76 1.50 12.11 11.24
N PRO A 77 0.29 11.99 11.81
CA PRO A 77 0.19 12.25 13.24
C PRO A 77 0.91 11.08 13.90
N SER A 78 2.22 11.21 14.14
CA SER A 78 2.94 10.33 15.06
C SER A 78 2.32 10.35 16.47
N THR A 79 1.39 11.28 16.71
CA THR A 79 0.50 11.32 17.87
C THR A 79 -0.84 10.66 17.55
N LEU A 80 -0.92 9.34 17.75
CA LEU A 80 -2.19 8.80 18.24
C LEU A 80 -2.40 9.39 19.65
N PRO A 81 -3.51 10.08 19.96
CA PRO A 81 -3.85 10.28 21.36
C PRO A 81 -4.12 8.88 21.94
N CYS A 82 -3.13 8.36 22.67
CA CYS A 82 -3.35 7.21 23.54
C CYS A 82 -4.52 7.59 24.43
N SER A 83 -5.67 6.94 24.22
CA SER A 83 -6.85 7.17 25.04
C SER A 83 -6.49 6.71 26.46
N PRO A 84 -6.60 7.56 27.50
CA PRO A 84 -6.47 7.05 28.86
C PRO A 84 -7.74 6.25 29.17
N THR A 85 -7.69 4.94 28.96
CA THR A 85 -8.70 4.06 29.55
C THR A 85 -8.46 4.04 31.05
N SER A 86 -9.35 4.74 31.74
CA SER A 86 -9.75 4.58 33.14
C SER A 86 -9.36 3.24 33.78
N ALA A 87 -8.70 3.33 34.94
CA ALA A 87 -9.01 2.61 36.19
C ALA A 87 -7.74 2.16 36.93
N TYR A 88 -7.46 2.76 38.09
CA TYR A 88 -7.42 2.04 39.37
C TYR A 88 -7.34 3.05 40.51
N SER A 89 -8.45 3.26 41.21
CA SER A 89 -8.41 3.90 42.53
C SER A 89 -7.94 2.83 43.52
N SER A 90 -6.77 3.02 44.10
CA SER A 90 -6.39 2.30 45.32
C SER A 90 -6.17 3.32 46.42
N THR A 91 -7.20 3.53 47.22
CA THR A 91 -7.08 4.03 48.58
C THR A 91 -6.14 3.10 49.36
N LYS A 92 -5.10 3.66 49.99
CA LYS A 92 -4.46 3.02 51.15
C LYS A 92 -4.43 4.00 52.31
N THR A 93 -5.00 3.53 53.41
CA THR A 93 -5.09 4.10 54.76
C THR A 93 -3.71 4.21 55.39
#